data_AF-A0A1D8TKF0-F1
#
_entry.id   AF-A0A1D8TKF0-F1
#
_cell.length_a   1.000
_cell.length_b   1.000
_cell.length_c   1.000
_cell.angle_alpha   90.00
_cell.angle_beta   90.00
_cell.angle_gamma   90.00
#
_symmetry.space_group_name_H-M   'P 1'
#
loop_
_entity.id
_entity.type
_entity.pdbx_description
1 polymer ?
#
loop_
_entity_poly.entity_id
_entity_poly.type
_entity_poly.pdbx_seq_one_letter_code
_entity_poly.pdbx_strand_id
1 'polypeptide(L)' 'MTTPKPQKSQKRMRGVPVHYDQLKKVHGVMLTDYAWNKLRRMAQKNGVSAGEFIERLIRGIEES' A
#
# COMPACT_ATOMS: atom_id res chain seq x y z
N MET A 1 -33.28 -3.41 -4.82
CA MET A 1 -32.47 -2.61 -5.77
C MET A 1 -31.01 -2.90 -5.47
N THR A 2 -30.33 -3.60 -6.38
CA THR A 2 -28.95 -4.10 -6.24
C THR A 2 -27.96 -3.00 -6.63
N THR A 3 -27.18 -2.49 -5.67
CA THR A 3 -26.10 -1.52 -5.94
C THR A 3 -24.90 -2.21 -6.60
N PRO A 4 -24.40 -1.73 -7.76
CA PRO A 4 -23.24 -2.33 -8.42
C PRO A 4 -21.95 -1.98 -7.66
N LYS A 5 -21.14 -3.01 -7.35
CA LYS A 5 -19.77 -2.87 -6.86
C LYS A 5 -18.91 -2.15 -7.92
N PRO A 6 -18.16 -1.09 -7.59
CA PRO A 6 -17.30 -0.44 -8.57
C PRO A 6 -16.17 -1.38 -9.00
N GLN A 7 -16.11 -1.65 -10.31
CA GLN A 7 -15.09 -2.47 -10.95
C GLN A 7 -13.75 -1.72 -11.04
N LYS A 8 -12.70 -2.49 -10.81
CA LYS A 8 -11.27 -2.17 -10.86
C LYS A 8 -10.89 -1.44 -12.16
N SER A 9 -10.37 -0.20 -12.06
CA SER A 9 -9.24 0.37 -12.84
C SER A 9 -9.21 1.90 -12.78
N GLN A 10 -9.09 2.47 -11.58
CA GLN A 10 -8.89 3.92 -11.46
C GLN A 10 -7.43 4.25 -11.78
N LYS A 11 -7.19 4.95 -12.90
CA LYS A 11 -5.88 5.51 -13.24
C LYS A 11 -5.38 6.33 -12.04
N ARG A 12 -4.18 6.03 -11.56
CA ARG A 12 -3.55 6.72 -10.42
C ARG A 12 -3.38 8.21 -10.77
N MET A 13 -4.29 9.06 -10.30
CA MET A 13 -4.13 10.51 -10.40
C MET A 13 -3.22 10.99 -9.27
N ARG A 14 -2.25 11.83 -9.60
CA ARG A 14 -1.31 12.41 -8.65
C ARG A 14 -2.08 13.37 -7.73
N GLY A 15 -2.21 13.03 -6.44
CA GLY A 15 -2.91 13.86 -5.45
C GLY A 15 -4.31 13.39 -5.03
N VAL A 16 -4.80 12.26 -5.54
CA VAL A 16 -6.09 11.68 -5.11
C VAL A 16 -5.85 10.39 -4.33
N PRO A 17 -6.33 10.26 -3.09
CA PRO A 17 -6.24 9.02 -2.33
C PRO A 17 -7.14 7.94 -2.97
N VAL A 18 -6.56 6.80 -3.33
CA VAL A 18 -7.27 5.72 -4.06
C VAL A 18 -7.86 4.67 -3.12
N HIS A 19 -7.32 4.53 -1.90
CA HIS A 19 -7.74 3.49 -0.95
C HIS A 19 -8.03 3.98 0.46
N TYR A 20 -7.46 5.11 0.91
CA TYR A 20 -7.64 5.64 2.26
C TYR A 20 -7.61 7.17 2.22
N ASP A 21 -8.47 7.84 2.99
CA ASP A 21 -8.69 9.30 3.04
C ASP A 21 -7.45 10.18 3.30
N GLN A 22 -6.28 9.60 3.57
CA GLN A 22 -5.06 10.34 3.88
C GLN A 22 -4.11 10.43 2.67
N LEU A 23 -3.69 11.66 2.35
CA LEU A 23 -2.62 11.92 1.40
C LEU A 23 -1.31 11.30 1.90
N LYS A 24 -0.73 10.41 1.09
CA LYS A 24 0.58 9.81 1.36
C LYS A 24 1.64 10.91 1.45
N LYS A 25 2.26 11.08 2.63
CA LYS A 25 3.46 11.91 2.81
C LYS A 25 4.71 11.06 2.60
N VAL A 26 5.77 11.67 2.08
CA VAL A 26 7.06 10.97 1.94
C VAL A 26 7.69 10.85 3.31
N HIS A 27 7.74 9.63 3.85
CA HIS A 27 8.47 9.30 5.06
C HIS A 27 9.71 8.48 4.66
N GLY A 28 10.90 9.02 4.92
CA GLY A 28 12.15 8.29 4.71
C GLY A 28 12.36 7.30 5.86
N VAL A 29 12.53 6.02 5.54
CA VAL A 29 12.87 4.98 6.53
C VAL A 29 14.24 4.43 6.19
N MET A 30 15.14 4.39 7.18
CA MET A 30 16.41 3.70 7.06
C MET A 30 16.21 2.23 7.37
N LEU A 31 16.50 1.37 6.39
CA LEU A 31 16.41 -0.08 6.50
C LEU A 31 17.74 -0.68 6.07
N THR A 32 18.09 -1.85 6.60
CA THR A 32 19.21 -2.63 6.08
C THR A 32 18.91 -3.11 4.66
N ASP A 33 19.95 -3.32 3.84
CA ASP A 33 19.79 -3.85 2.49
C ASP A 33 19.02 -5.18 2.45
N TYR A 34 19.25 -6.03 3.46
CA TYR A 34 18.52 -7.28 3.61
C TYR A 34 17.01 -7.04 3.79
N ALA A 35 16.64 -6.16 4.73
CA ALA A 35 15.24 -5.83 5.02
C ALA A 35 14.56 -5.17 3.82
N TRP A 36 15.24 -4.24 3.15
CA TRP A 36 14.71 -3.57 1.96
C TRP A 36 14.49 -4.55 0.79
N ASN A 37 15.44 -5.43 0.51
CA ASN A 37 15.29 -6.42 -0.55
C ASN A 37 14.18 -7.42 -0.25
N LYS A 38 14.07 -7.87 1.00
CA LYS A 38 12.99 -8.75 1.44
C LYS A 38 11.63 -8.05 1.30
N LEU A 39 11.53 -6.79 1.72
CA LEU A 39 10.34 -5.96 1.56
C LEU A 39 9.90 -5.86 0.10
N ARG A 40 10.83 -5.54 -0.81
CA ARG A 40 10.54 -5.47 -2.26
C ARG A 40 10.02 -6.80 -2.80
N ARG A 41 10.64 -7.92 -2.42
CA ARG A 41 10.18 -9.27 -2.83
C ARG A 41 8.77 -9.57 -2.33
N MET A 42 8.48 -9.25 -1.06
CA MET A 42 7.16 -9.46 -0.49
C MET A 42 6.09 -8.57 -1.14
N ALA A 43 6.42 -7.31 -1.41
CA ALA A 43 5.54 -6.38 -2.11
C ALA A 43 5.24 -6.85 -3.55
N GLN A 44 6.26 -7.31 -4.28
CA GLN A 44 6.10 -7.90 -5.62
C GLN A 44 5.20 -9.13 -5.60
N LYS A 45 5.40 -10.05 -4.63
CA LYS A 45 4.55 -11.24 -4.47
C LYS A 45 3.07 -10.88 -4.24
N ASN A 46 2.82 -9.76 -3.59
CA ASN A 46 1.46 -9.26 -3.30
C ASN A 46 0.93 -8.29 -4.37
N GLY A 47 1.69 -8.03 -5.45
CA GLY A 47 1.30 -7.10 -6.51
C GLY A 47 1.15 -5.65 -6.05
N VAL A 48 1.81 -5.25 -4.95
CA VAL A 48 1.70 -3.91 -4.35
C VAL A 48 3.06 -3.21 -4.30
N SER A 49 3.04 -1.90 -4.03
CA SER A 49 4.27 -1.13 -3.76
C SER A 49 4.82 -1.41 -2.37
N ALA A 50 6.12 -1.19 -2.15
CA ALA A 50 6.75 -1.38 -0.85
C ALA A 50 6.08 -0.55 0.27
N GLY A 51 5.71 0.71 -0.01
CA GLY A 51 4.99 1.56 0.96
C GLY A 51 3.61 1.01 1.30
N GLU A 52 2.83 0.60 0.29
CA GLU A 52 1.52 -0.02 0.50
C GLU A 52 1.63 -1.35 1.28
N PHE A 53 2.69 -2.11 1.03
CA PHE A 53 2.95 -3.34 1.77
C PHE A 53 3.28 -3.05 3.25
N ILE A 54 4.07 -2.02 3.54
CA ILE A 54 4.33 -1.56 4.91
C ILE A 54 3.04 -1.09 5.58
N GLU A 55 2.22 -0.28 4.91
CA GLU A 55 0.95 0.20 5.46
C GLU A 55 0.01 -0.96 5.82
N ARG A 56 -0.07 -2.00 4.96
CA ARG A 56 -0.86 -3.21 5.24
C ARG A 56 -0.30 -4.02 6.40
N LEU A 57 1.02 -4.15 6.49
CA LEU A 57 1.67 -4.84 7.61
C LEU A 57 1.37 -4.14 8.94
N ILE A 58 1.53 -2.82 8.99
CA ILE A 58 1.30 -2.03 10.20
C ILE A 58 -0.16 -2.13 10.64
N ARG A 59 -1.11 -1.99 9.69
CA ARG A 59 -2.55 -2.15 9.99
C ARG A 59 -2.89 -3.56 10.49
N GLY A 60 -2.31 -4.60 9.90
CA GLY A 60 -2.53 -5.98 10.35
C GLY A 60 -1.92 -6.29 11.73
N ILE A 61 -0.94 -5.52 12.20
CA ILE A 61 -0.39 -5.65 13.56
C ILE A 61 -1.31 -4.97 14.59
N GLU A 62 -1.97 -3.87 14.22
CA GLU A 62 -2.85 -3.11 15.13
C GLU A 62 -4.22 -3.79 15.35
N GLU A 63 -4.63 -4.68 14.44
CA GLU A 63 -5.87 -5.47 14.54
C GLU A 63 -5.69 -6.84 15.26
N SER A 64 -4.56 -7.11 15.95
CA SER A 64 -4.29 -8.37 16.68
C SER A 64 -3.98 -8.19 18.17
#